data_AF-A0A350UXF6-F1
#
_entry.id   AF-A0A350UXF6-F1
#
_cell.length_a   1.000
_cell.length_b   1.000
_cell.length_c   1.000
_cell.angle_alpha   90.00
_cell.angle_beta   90.00
_cell.angle_gamma   90.00
#
_symmetry.space_group_name_H-M   'P 1'
#
loop_
_entity.id
_entity.type
_entity.pdbx_description
1 polymer ?
#
loop_
_entity_poly.entity_id
_entity_poly.type
_entity_poly.pdbx_seq_one_letter_code
_entity_poly.pdbx_strand_id
1 'polypeptide(L)'
;MTDKTQSDLDLLIDEGLNAEKGELDLRERELEDDDIKLIVKSDKLKGVTALFLEFNDIGDAGLQALLDCESLKHLTALNMFKNKVTDAGVKEMAKSKTLLNLSELVMSDNQIGVEGARALADSKTLANLVSLWVGDQLGDEGTKILVESKYLTRLNLLTLYRNNIGNPGAQALADSPNLTKLTEVNLNWNYIEAAGIEAMANSKTLTQLEQLTLTYNPIGTEGARLIAGSENFKNLKLLDLYETELGDEGGRALAESKYLSNLETLILIHNDISEKVQELIQNSKNLPNLTKVVFRPAMAEH
;
A
#
# COMPACT_ATOMS: atom_id res chain seq x y z
N MET A 1 4.07 -30.54 -12.00
CA MET A 1 4.44 -30.57 -10.57
C MET A 1 3.74 -31.77 -9.97
N THR A 2 4.33 -32.42 -8.97
CA THR A 2 3.64 -33.47 -8.21
C THR A 2 2.69 -32.81 -7.22
N ASP A 3 1.41 -33.21 -7.23
CA ASP A 3 0.41 -32.70 -6.30
C ASP A 3 0.87 -32.92 -4.85
N LYS A 4 0.83 -31.89 -4.02
CA LYS A 4 1.20 -31.98 -2.59
C LYS A 4 0.14 -32.80 -1.87
N THR A 5 0.56 -33.73 -1.01
CA THR A 5 -0.37 -34.51 -0.19
C THR A 5 -0.76 -33.74 1.07
N GLN A 6 -1.82 -34.17 1.77
CA GLN A 6 -2.20 -33.60 3.07
C GLN A 6 -1.02 -33.62 4.07
N SER A 7 -0.21 -34.68 4.07
CA SER A 7 0.94 -34.79 4.97
C SER A 7 2.02 -33.78 4.62
N ASP A 8 2.24 -33.49 3.34
CA ASP A 8 3.22 -32.48 2.91
C ASP A 8 2.77 -31.08 3.36
N LEU A 9 1.48 -30.79 3.23
CA LEU A 9 0.90 -29.50 3.63
C LEU A 9 0.86 -29.32 5.14
N ASP A 10 0.61 -30.37 5.91
CA ASP A 10 0.68 -30.30 7.38
C ASP A 10 2.11 -30.04 7.89
N LEU A 11 3.13 -30.51 7.17
CA LEU A 11 4.53 -30.17 7.45
C LEU A 11 4.83 -28.69 7.13
N LEU A 12 4.33 -28.17 6.02
CA LEU A 12 4.47 -26.74 5.69
C LEU A 12 3.80 -25.85 6.75
N ILE A 13 2.63 -26.26 7.26
CA ILE A 13 1.97 -25.55 8.36
C ILE A 13 2.83 -25.58 9.61
N ASP A 14 3.44 -26.72 9.97
CA ASP A 14 4.32 -26.80 11.14
C ASP A 14 5.57 -25.92 11.00
N GLU A 15 6.14 -25.83 9.80
CA GLU A 15 7.29 -24.95 9.52
C GLU A 15 6.93 -23.46 9.58
N GLY A 16 5.74 -23.10 9.10
CA GLY A 16 5.29 -21.72 8.98
C GLY A 16 4.58 -21.16 10.21
N LEU A 17 4.11 -22.01 11.13
CA LEU A 17 3.27 -21.59 12.25
C LEU A 17 4.11 -21.08 13.42
N ASN A 18 3.99 -19.78 13.70
CA ASN A 18 4.38 -19.19 14.98
C ASN A 18 3.18 -19.13 15.92
N ALA A 19 3.02 -20.18 16.73
CA ALA A 19 1.90 -20.30 17.66
C ALA A 19 1.86 -19.23 18.76
N GLU A 20 3.02 -18.68 19.16
CA GLU A 20 3.07 -17.60 20.18
C GLU A 20 2.49 -16.30 19.66
N LYS A 21 2.68 -16.02 18.37
CA LYS A 21 2.17 -14.82 17.70
C LYS A 21 0.85 -15.02 16.96
N GLY A 22 0.42 -16.27 16.77
CA GLY A 22 -0.73 -16.60 15.92
C GLY A 22 -0.48 -16.30 14.44
N GLU A 23 0.77 -16.35 13.99
CA GLU A 23 1.17 -16.06 12.61
C GLU A 23 1.42 -17.37 11.86
N LEU A 24 0.90 -17.48 10.64
CA LEU A 24 1.19 -18.59 9.74
C LEU A 24 1.82 -18.05 8.45
N ASP A 25 3.10 -18.38 8.24
CA ASP A 25 3.89 -17.99 7.07
C ASP A 25 3.98 -19.13 6.06
N LEU A 26 3.29 -18.96 4.93
CA LEU A 26 3.24 -19.88 3.80
C LEU A 26 3.66 -19.19 2.49
N ARG A 27 4.54 -18.20 2.59
CA ARG A 27 5.06 -17.46 1.43
C ARG A 27 5.99 -18.32 0.57
N GLU A 28 5.95 -18.08 -0.74
CA GLU A 28 6.87 -18.70 -1.71
C GLU A 28 6.89 -20.25 -1.63
N ARG A 29 5.71 -20.88 -1.51
CA ARG A 29 5.57 -22.34 -1.37
C ARG A 29 4.96 -23.01 -2.60
N GLU A 30 4.83 -22.27 -3.71
CA GLU A 30 4.20 -22.73 -4.96
C GLU A 30 2.79 -23.31 -4.69
N LEU A 31 2.01 -22.65 -3.81
CA LEU A 31 0.67 -23.12 -3.43
C LEU A 31 -0.36 -22.75 -4.48
N GLU A 32 -1.19 -23.70 -4.86
CA GLU A 32 -2.34 -23.51 -5.76
C GLU A 32 -3.67 -23.66 -4.99
N ASP A 33 -4.80 -23.42 -5.67
CA ASP A 33 -6.14 -23.48 -5.06
C ASP A 33 -6.44 -24.83 -4.37
N ASP A 34 -5.99 -25.94 -4.96
CA ASP A 34 -6.22 -27.27 -4.40
C ASP A 34 -5.38 -27.52 -3.14
N ASP A 35 -4.19 -26.91 -3.03
CA ASP A 35 -3.39 -26.94 -1.81
C ASP A 35 -4.12 -26.21 -0.68
N ILE A 36 -4.70 -25.03 -0.96
CA ILE A 36 -5.46 -24.27 0.04
C ILE A 36 -6.68 -25.04 0.53
N LYS A 37 -7.39 -25.75 -0.36
CA LYS A 37 -8.53 -26.61 0.03
C LYS A 37 -8.13 -27.75 0.98
N LEU A 38 -6.86 -28.17 0.96
CA LEU A 38 -6.32 -29.15 1.89
C LEU A 38 -5.80 -28.50 3.18
N ILE A 39 -5.14 -27.34 3.08
CA ILE A 39 -4.65 -26.57 4.23
C ILE A 39 -5.79 -26.20 5.19
N VAL A 40 -6.94 -25.74 4.66
CA VAL A 40 -8.09 -25.32 5.48
C VAL A 40 -8.74 -26.46 6.30
N LYS A 41 -8.37 -27.72 6.03
CA LYS A 41 -8.80 -28.89 6.81
C LYS A 41 -7.96 -29.12 8.06
N SER A 42 -6.79 -28.47 8.16
CA SER A 42 -5.88 -28.68 9.29
C SER A 42 -6.41 -27.99 10.54
N ASP A 43 -6.54 -28.74 11.64
CA ASP A 43 -6.95 -28.21 12.95
C ASP A 43 -5.93 -27.21 13.53
N LYS A 44 -4.72 -27.17 12.99
CA LYS A 44 -3.63 -26.27 13.39
C LYS A 44 -3.89 -24.80 13.04
N LEU A 45 -4.87 -24.52 12.18
CA LEU A 45 -5.30 -23.16 11.86
C LEU A 45 -6.07 -22.48 13.01
N LYS A 46 -6.48 -23.24 14.04
CA LYS A 46 -7.18 -22.68 15.20
C LYS A 46 -6.29 -21.70 15.95
N GLY A 47 -6.72 -20.45 16.00
CA GLY A 47 -5.99 -19.38 16.69
C GLY A 47 -5.02 -18.61 15.81
N VAL A 48 -4.93 -18.92 14.51
CA VAL A 48 -4.21 -18.08 13.56
C VAL A 48 -4.93 -16.74 13.42
N THR A 49 -4.18 -15.66 13.66
CA THR A 49 -4.61 -14.27 13.57
C THR A 49 -3.96 -13.53 12.40
N ALA A 50 -2.84 -14.02 11.88
CA ALA A 50 -2.20 -13.48 10.68
C ALA A 50 -1.79 -14.59 9.72
N LEU A 51 -2.12 -14.43 8.44
CA LEU A 51 -1.85 -15.41 7.40
C LEU A 51 -1.11 -14.75 6.23
N PHE A 52 0.08 -15.26 5.94
CA PHE A 52 0.99 -14.77 4.90
C PHE A 52 1.09 -15.81 3.78
N LEU A 53 0.63 -15.45 2.58
CA LEU A 53 0.51 -16.30 1.40
C LEU A 53 1.16 -15.66 0.16
N GLU A 54 2.07 -14.71 0.35
CA GLU A 54 2.73 -13.99 -0.74
C GLU A 54 3.45 -14.92 -1.71
N PHE A 55 3.48 -14.52 -2.99
CA PHE A 55 4.23 -15.21 -4.05
C PHE A 55 3.84 -16.70 -4.20
N ASN A 56 2.55 -16.96 -4.28
CA ASN A 56 1.99 -18.27 -4.61
C ASN A 56 1.10 -18.16 -5.87
N ASP A 57 0.42 -19.23 -6.23
CA ASP A 57 -0.42 -19.33 -7.43
C ASP A 57 -1.92 -19.43 -7.07
N ILE A 58 -2.33 -18.83 -5.94
CA ILE A 58 -3.68 -18.94 -5.37
C ILE A 58 -4.64 -18.01 -6.13
N GLY A 59 -5.73 -18.57 -6.63
CA GLY A 59 -6.82 -17.86 -7.30
C GLY A 59 -8.07 -17.73 -6.44
N ASP A 60 -9.19 -17.39 -7.10
CA ASP A 60 -10.47 -17.15 -6.45
C ASP A 60 -11.01 -18.37 -5.70
N ALA A 61 -10.74 -19.60 -6.17
CA ALA A 61 -11.24 -20.80 -5.53
C ALA A 61 -10.47 -21.13 -4.24
N GLY A 62 -9.16 -20.86 -4.20
CA GLY A 62 -8.36 -20.96 -2.99
C GLY A 62 -8.74 -19.89 -1.98
N LEU A 63 -8.93 -18.64 -2.43
CA LEU A 63 -9.47 -17.59 -1.57
C LEU A 63 -10.84 -18.00 -0.99
N GLN A 64 -11.76 -18.50 -1.82
CA GLN A 64 -13.07 -18.95 -1.35
C GLN A 64 -12.94 -20.03 -0.26
N ALA A 65 -12.02 -20.98 -0.41
CA ALA A 65 -11.76 -21.99 0.62
C ALA A 65 -11.29 -21.38 1.96
N LEU A 66 -10.48 -20.30 1.93
CA LEU A 66 -10.11 -19.55 3.13
C LEU A 66 -11.32 -18.85 3.76
N LEU A 67 -12.18 -18.24 2.94
CA LEU A 67 -13.38 -17.53 3.41
C LEU A 67 -14.37 -18.46 4.13
N ASP A 68 -14.46 -19.71 3.67
CA ASP A 68 -15.32 -20.74 4.24
C ASP A 68 -14.70 -21.44 5.48
N CYS A 69 -13.44 -21.14 5.81
CA CYS A 69 -12.74 -21.76 6.92
C CYS A 69 -13.04 -21.06 8.27
N GLU A 70 -13.98 -21.61 9.03
CA GLU A 70 -14.38 -21.11 10.37
C GLU A 70 -13.22 -21.01 11.38
N SER A 71 -12.15 -21.80 11.21
CA SER A 71 -10.95 -21.72 12.05
C SER A 71 -10.24 -20.36 11.93
N LEU A 72 -10.41 -19.65 10.81
CA LEU A 72 -9.81 -18.35 10.51
C LEU A 72 -10.68 -17.15 10.92
N LYS A 73 -11.76 -17.35 11.70
CA LYS A 73 -12.64 -16.25 12.17
C LYS A 73 -11.97 -15.18 13.03
N HIS A 74 -10.77 -15.44 13.51
CA HIS A 74 -9.97 -14.51 14.31
C HIS A 74 -8.90 -13.78 13.49
N LEU A 75 -8.89 -13.96 12.16
CA LEU A 75 -7.90 -13.32 11.30
C LEU A 75 -8.02 -11.80 11.35
N THR A 76 -6.90 -11.15 11.66
CA THR A 76 -6.70 -9.70 11.68
C THR A 76 -5.80 -9.23 10.54
N ALA A 77 -4.92 -10.08 10.02
CA ALA A 77 -4.06 -9.78 8.88
C ALA A 77 -4.11 -10.89 7.83
N LEU A 78 -4.33 -10.51 6.57
CA LEU A 78 -4.27 -11.41 5.42
C LEU A 78 -3.38 -10.79 4.35
N ASN A 79 -2.30 -11.48 4.02
CA ASN A 79 -1.44 -11.11 2.91
C ASN A 79 -1.50 -12.15 1.80
N MET A 80 -1.99 -11.74 0.64
CA MET A 80 -2.03 -12.53 -0.59
C MET A 80 -1.34 -11.78 -1.73
N PHE A 81 -0.37 -10.91 -1.43
CA PHE A 81 0.43 -10.22 -2.43
C PHE A 81 0.97 -11.20 -3.48
N LYS A 82 0.91 -10.81 -4.76
CA LYS A 82 1.46 -11.61 -5.86
C LYS A 82 0.88 -13.03 -5.92
N ASN A 83 -0.42 -13.09 -6.20
CA ASN A 83 -1.21 -14.30 -6.42
C ASN A 83 -2.09 -14.11 -7.69
N LYS A 84 -3.16 -14.89 -7.84
CA LYS A 84 -4.07 -14.87 -9.01
C LYS A 84 -5.51 -14.53 -8.64
N VAL A 85 -5.74 -13.82 -7.53
CA VAL A 85 -7.08 -13.40 -7.12
C VAL A 85 -7.61 -12.34 -8.08
N THR A 86 -8.89 -12.43 -8.45
CA THR A 86 -9.55 -11.49 -9.35
C THR A 86 -10.63 -10.69 -8.62
N ASP A 87 -11.25 -9.74 -9.33
CA ASP A 87 -12.45 -9.04 -8.87
C ASP A 87 -13.57 -9.98 -8.38
N ALA A 88 -13.67 -11.20 -8.93
CA ALA A 88 -14.68 -12.17 -8.50
C ALA A 88 -14.40 -12.71 -7.09
N GLY A 89 -13.15 -13.07 -6.77
CA GLY A 89 -12.76 -13.48 -5.42
C GLY A 89 -12.93 -12.35 -4.40
N VAL A 90 -12.57 -11.12 -4.76
CA VAL A 90 -12.76 -9.95 -3.90
C VAL A 90 -14.25 -9.67 -3.65
N LYS A 91 -15.12 -9.87 -4.64
CA LYS A 91 -16.59 -9.76 -4.49
C LYS A 91 -17.16 -10.73 -3.46
N GLU A 92 -16.60 -11.94 -3.35
CA GLU A 92 -17.01 -12.89 -2.32
C GLU A 92 -16.37 -12.57 -0.96
N MET A 93 -15.10 -12.15 -0.93
CA MET A 93 -14.44 -11.66 0.30
C MET A 93 -15.21 -10.50 0.93
N ALA A 94 -15.71 -9.56 0.14
CA ALA A 94 -16.50 -8.41 0.58
C ALA A 94 -17.78 -8.80 1.33
N LYS A 95 -18.27 -10.04 1.13
CA LYS A 95 -19.47 -10.61 1.77
C LYS A 95 -19.12 -11.64 2.85
N SER A 96 -17.83 -11.84 3.15
CA SER A 96 -17.37 -12.85 4.09
C SER A 96 -18.05 -12.70 5.45
N LYS A 97 -18.37 -13.83 6.06
CA LYS A 97 -18.89 -13.91 7.42
C LYS A 97 -17.80 -14.25 8.45
N THR A 98 -16.61 -14.57 7.96
CA THR A 98 -15.47 -15.06 8.74
C THR A 98 -14.47 -13.94 9.01
N LEU A 99 -14.18 -13.09 8.01
CA LEU A 99 -13.16 -12.03 8.08
C LEU A 99 -13.67 -10.72 8.72
N LEU A 100 -14.41 -10.82 9.83
CA LEU A 100 -15.05 -9.66 10.50
C LEU A 100 -14.05 -8.79 11.28
N ASN A 101 -12.89 -9.35 11.63
CA ASN A 101 -11.87 -8.70 12.46
C ASN A 101 -10.67 -8.20 11.65
N LEU A 102 -10.73 -8.29 10.31
CA LEU A 102 -9.61 -7.95 9.46
C LEU A 102 -9.28 -6.47 9.57
N SER A 103 -8.04 -6.18 9.97
CA SER A 103 -7.48 -4.82 10.07
C SER A 103 -6.41 -4.56 9.01
N GLU A 104 -5.77 -5.60 8.50
CA GLU A 104 -4.76 -5.50 7.46
C GLU A 104 -5.07 -6.46 6.31
N LEU A 105 -5.11 -5.90 5.10
CA LEU A 105 -5.37 -6.65 3.87
C LEU A 105 -4.37 -6.24 2.80
N VAL A 106 -3.57 -7.19 2.36
CA VAL A 106 -2.60 -7.00 1.28
C VAL A 106 -2.96 -7.90 0.11
N MET A 107 -3.36 -7.29 -1.01
CA MET A 107 -3.89 -7.96 -2.18
C MET A 107 -3.33 -7.41 -3.50
N SER A 108 -2.34 -6.52 -3.47
CA SER A 108 -1.68 -6.02 -4.69
C SER A 108 -0.90 -7.11 -5.44
N ASP A 109 -0.52 -6.85 -6.70
CA ASP A 109 0.09 -7.82 -7.62
C ASP A 109 -0.83 -9.04 -7.87
N ASN A 110 -2.14 -8.83 -7.92
CA ASN A 110 -3.16 -9.83 -8.29
C ASN A 110 -3.80 -9.43 -9.64
N GLN A 111 -5.12 -9.62 -9.81
CA GLN A 111 -5.89 -9.16 -10.97
C GLN A 111 -7.11 -8.35 -10.51
N ILE A 112 -6.86 -7.38 -9.62
CA ILE A 112 -7.92 -6.55 -9.00
C ILE A 112 -8.03 -5.21 -9.73
N GLY A 113 -9.20 -4.98 -10.33
CA GLY A 113 -9.55 -3.77 -11.06
C GLY A 113 -10.70 -3.00 -10.40
N VAL A 114 -11.39 -2.21 -11.22
CA VAL A 114 -12.49 -1.30 -10.79
C VAL A 114 -13.59 -2.06 -10.03
N GLU A 115 -13.93 -3.26 -10.47
CA GLU A 115 -15.02 -4.04 -9.88
C GLU A 115 -14.66 -4.63 -8.51
N GLY A 116 -13.40 -4.99 -8.29
CA GLY A 116 -12.88 -5.39 -6.99
C GLY A 116 -12.77 -4.20 -6.04
N ALA A 117 -12.32 -3.03 -6.52
CA ALA A 117 -12.36 -1.80 -5.72
C ALA A 117 -13.78 -1.44 -5.28
N ARG A 118 -14.77 -1.59 -6.16
CA ARG A 118 -16.19 -1.40 -5.82
C ARG A 118 -16.66 -2.36 -4.75
N ALA A 119 -16.30 -3.63 -4.85
CA ALA A 119 -16.65 -4.63 -3.84
C ALA A 119 -16.05 -4.29 -2.46
N LEU A 120 -14.78 -3.87 -2.42
CA LEU A 120 -14.13 -3.42 -1.19
C LEU A 120 -14.81 -2.17 -0.62
N ALA A 121 -15.09 -1.18 -1.48
CA ALA A 121 -15.70 0.08 -1.08
C ALA A 121 -17.10 -0.10 -0.46
N ASP A 122 -17.86 -1.09 -0.92
CA ASP A 122 -19.21 -1.39 -0.45
C ASP A 122 -19.25 -2.42 0.71
N SER A 123 -18.10 -2.96 1.12
CA SER A 123 -18.05 -4.00 2.15
C SER A 123 -18.20 -3.45 3.57
N LYS A 124 -19.31 -3.84 4.23
CA LYS A 124 -19.47 -3.65 5.68
C LYS A 124 -18.56 -4.57 6.49
N THR A 125 -18.27 -5.76 5.96
CA THR A 125 -17.41 -6.76 6.61
C THR A 125 -16.01 -6.20 6.82
N LEU A 126 -15.47 -5.50 5.81
CA LEU A 126 -14.11 -4.97 5.82
C LEU A 126 -13.99 -3.54 6.40
N ALA A 127 -15.02 -3.07 7.10
CA ALA A 127 -15.02 -1.71 7.69
C ALA A 127 -13.97 -1.51 8.80
N ASN A 128 -13.36 -2.59 9.28
CA ASN A 128 -12.32 -2.55 10.31
C ASN A 128 -10.90 -2.37 9.75
N LEU A 129 -10.73 -2.33 8.43
CA LEU A 129 -9.42 -2.15 7.81
C LEU A 129 -8.76 -0.83 8.22
N VAL A 130 -7.49 -0.96 8.61
CA VAL A 130 -6.56 0.11 8.98
C VAL A 130 -5.43 0.19 7.94
N SER A 131 -5.03 -0.94 7.36
CA SER A 131 -4.03 -1.04 6.29
C SER A 131 -4.64 -1.76 5.09
N LEU A 132 -4.54 -1.13 3.91
CA LEU A 132 -5.02 -1.70 2.65
C LEU A 132 -4.00 -1.51 1.54
N TRP A 133 -3.62 -2.64 0.93
CA TRP A 133 -2.78 -2.69 -0.26
C TRP A 133 -3.59 -3.38 -1.36
N VAL A 134 -3.91 -2.65 -2.42
CA VAL A 134 -4.82 -3.17 -3.44
C VAL A 134 -4.50 -2.66 -4.84
N GLY A 135 -4.85 -3.50 -5.81
CA GLY A 135 -5.02 -3.11 -7.19
C GLY A 135 -3.84 -3.49 -8.07
N ASP A 136 -4.14 -3.61 -9.36
CA ASP A 136 -3.17 -3.90 -10.41
C ASP A 136 -3.44 -3.06 -11.67
N GLN A 137 -4.65 -2.50 -11.77
CA GLN A 137 -5.17 -1.63 -12.84
C GLN A 137 -6.42 -0.86 -12.36
N LEU A 138 -6.43 -0.34 -11.12
CA LEU A 138 -7.61 0.39 -10.62
C LEU A 138 -7.95 1.61 -11.47
N GLY A 139 -6.92 2.31 -11.97
CA GLY A 139 -7.04 3.60 -12.63
C GLY A 139 -7.69 4.66 -11.73
N ASP A 140 -8.01 5.81 -12.34
CA ASP A 140 -8.68 6.91 -11.65
C ASP A 140 -10.09 6.51 -11.18
N GLU A 141 -10.81 5.70 -11.97
CA GLU A 141 -12.17 5.27 -11.64
C GLU A 141 -12.20 4.36 -10.40
N GLY A 142 -11.39 3.31 -10.38
CA GLY A 142 -11.29 2.39 -9.24
C GLY A 142 -10.82 3.10 -7.99
N THR A 143 -9.84 4.00 -8.12
CA THR A 143 -9.37 4.86 -7.02
C THR A 143 -10.49 5.69 -6.44
N LYS A 144 -11.25 6.41 -7.29
CA LYS A 144 -12.37 7.23 -6.86
C LYS A 144 -13.41 6.43 -6.08
N ILE A 145 -13.79 5.25 -6.59
CA ILE A 145 -14.76 4.39 -5.92
C ILE A 145 -14.26 3.96 -4.54
N LEU A 146 -13.00 3.53 -4.45
CA LEU A 146 -12.40 3.06 -3.22
C LEU A 146 -12.37 4.15 -2.14
N VAL A 147 -11.89 5.34 -2.50
CA VAL A 147 -11.70 6.45 -1.56
C VAL A 147 -13.01 7.16 -1.17
N GLU A 148 -14.08 6.99 -1.95
CA GLU A 148 -15.43 7.43 -1.61
C GLU A 148 -16.18 6.44 -0.69
N SER A 149 -15.58 5.29 -0.36
CA SER A 149 -16.17 4.31 0.56
C SER A 149 -16.58 4.93 1.88
N LYS A 150 -17.83 4.70 2.29
CA LYS A 150 -18.36 5.07 3.61
C LYS A 150 -17.98 4.09 4.72
N TYR A 151 -17.34 2.97 4.39
CA TYR A 151 -16.99 1.92 5.35
C TYR A 151 -15.49 1.95 5.70
N LEU A 152 -14.61 2.21 4.72
CA LEU A 152 -13.14 2.25 4.89
C LEU A 152 -12.63 3.51 5.63
N THR A 153 -13.37 3.98 6.63
CA THR A 153 -13.13 5.22 7.39
C THR A 153 -12.00 5.11 8.42
N ARG A 154 -11.43 3.92 8.60
CA ARG A 154 -10.41 3.61 9.61
C ARG A 154 -9.01 3.46 9.03
N LEU A 155 -8.84 3.63 7.71
CA LEU A 155 -7.56 3.49 7.05
C LEU A 155 -6.58 4.55 7.55
N ASN A 156 -5.42 4.07 8.00
CA ASN A 156 -4.23 4.86 8.30
C ASN A 156 -3.19 4.69 7.18
N LEU A 157 -3.13 3.49 6.59
CA LEU A 157 -2.23 3.16 5.48
C LEU A 157 -3.05 2.75 4.26
N LEU A 158 -2.78 3.43 3.14
CA LEU A 158 -3.31 3.06 1.84
C LEU A 158 -2.18 3.01 0.81
N THR A 159 -1.98 1.86 0.18
CA THR A 159 -1.13 1.77 -1.01
C THR A 159 -1.94 1.43 -2.25
N LEU A 160 -1.67 2.22 -3.28
CA LEU A 160 -2.20 2.11 -4.63
C LEU A 160 -1.03 2.11 -5.62
N TYR A 161 0.08 1.46 -5.28
CA TYR A 161 1.25 1.42 -6.16
C TYR A 161 0.89 0.69 -7.46
N ARG A 162 1.47 1.09 -8.60
CA ARG A 162 1.27 0.45 -9.92
C ARG A 162 -0.20 0.27 -10.33
N ASN A 163 -1.01 1.31 -10.21
CA ASN A 163 -2.45 1.25 -10.49
C ASN A 163 -2.92 2.11 -11.67
N ASN A 164 -1.99 2.63 -12.48
CA ASN A 164 -2.29 3.53 -13.60
C ASN A 164 -3.09 4.79 -13.18
N ILE A 165 -2.80 5.33 -12.01
CA ILE A 165 -3.49 6.50 -11.44
C ILE A 165 -2.89 7.78 -12.02
N GLY A 166 -3.73 8.69 -12.52
CA GLY A 166 -3.32 10.02 -12.95
C GLY A 166 -3.77 11.12 -11.97
N ASN A 167 -3.68 12.36 -12.44
CA ASN A 167 -4.18 13.52 -11.68
C ASN A 167 -5.65 13.38 -11.21
N PRO A 168 -6.60 12.83 -12.01
CA PRO A 168 -7.98 12.68 -11.55
C PRO A 168 -8.14 11.73 -10.35
N GLY A 169 -7.38 10.62 -10.29
CA GLY A 169 -7.40 9.72 -9.14
C GLY A 169 -6.73 10.32 -7.91
N ALA A 170 -5.64 11.08 -8.08
CA ALA A 170 -5.03 11.86 -7.00
C ALA A 170 -5.99 12.94 -6.44
N GLN A 171 -6.73 13.62 -7.33
CA GLN A 171 -7.79 14.55 -6.94
C GLN A 171 -8.90 13.83 -6.17
N ALA A 172 -9.35 12.65 -6.61
CA ALA A 172 -10.36 11.88 -5.89
C ALA A 172 -9.88 11.47 -4.49
N LEU A 173 -8.61 11.06 -4.34
CA LEU A 173 -8.02 10.77 -3.03
C LEU A 173 -8.00 12.02 -2.15
N ALA A 174 -7.61 13.18 -2.70
CA ALA A 174 -7.59 14.46 -2.00
C ALA A 174 -8.97 14.95 -1.56
N ASP A 175 -10.00 14.66 -2.36
CA ASP A 175 -11.40 15.01 -2.10
C ASP A 175 -12.15 13.97 -1.25
N SER A 176 -11.49 12.86 -0.87
CA SER A 176 -12.13 11.80 -0.10
C SER A 176 -12.76 12.37 1.17
N PRO A 177 -14.06 12.14 1.42
CA PRO A 177 -14.74 12.66 2.60
C PRO A 177 -14.42 11.87 3.87
N ASN A 178 -13.86 10.66 3.73
CA ASN A 178 -13.81 9.67 4.81
C ASN A 178 -12.39 9.33 5.27
N LEU A 179 -11.36 9.51 4.43
CA LEU A 179 -9.99 9.10 4.70
C LEU A 179 -9.18 10.13 5.53
N THR A 180 -9.81 10.66 6.57
CA THR A 180 -9.24 11.70 7.45
C THR A 180 -8.12 11.21 8.39
N LYS A 181 -7.91 9.89 8.47
CA LYS A 181 -6.93 9.25 9.35
C LYS A 181 -5.68 8.76 8.63
N LEU A 182 -5.61 8.94 7.31
CA LEU A 182 -4.44 8.51 6.56
C LEU A 182 -3.19 9.23 7.07
N THR A 183 -2.22 8.42 7.47
CA THR A 183 -0.86 8.82 7.83
C THR A 183 0.14 8.35 6.79
N GLU A 184 -0.18 7.29 6.04
CA GLU A 184 0.72 6.69 5.07
C GLU A 184 0.01 6.47 3.73
N VAL A 185 0.54 7.08 2.68
CA VAL A 185 0.04 6.94 1.31
C VAL A 185 1.19 6.57 0.40
N ASN A 186 1.07 5.42 -0.26
CA ASN A 186 2.01 4.99 -1.28
C ASN A 186 1.32 4.99 -2.65
N LEU A 187 1.78 5.90 -3.51
CA LEU A 187 1.31 6.12 -4.88
C LEU A 187 2.42 5.83 -5.90
N ASN A 188 3.42 5.04 -5.53
CA ASN A 188 4.56 4.73 -6.40
C ASN A 188 4.10 4.13 -7.73
N TRP A 189 4.87 4.39 -8.79
CA TRP A 189 4.66 3.86 -10.14
C TRP A 189 3.25 4.13 -10.68
N ASN A 190 2.87 5.41 -10.65
CA ASN A 190 1.64 5.89 -11.27
C ASN A 190 2.00 7.00 -12.26
N TYR A 191 1.01 7.77 -12.72
CA TYR A 191 1.17 8.86 -13.68
C TYR A 191 0.70 10.18 -13.09
N ILE A 192 0.97 10.38 -11.80
CA ILE A 192 0.60 11.61 -11.10
C ILE A 192 1.60 12.71 -11.47
N GLU A 193 1.07 13.84 -11.92
CA GLU A 193 1.85 15.03 -12.25
C GLU A 193 1.61 16.12 -11.19
N ALA A 194 2.16 17.31 -11.43
CA ALA A 194 2.02 18.46 -10.52
C ALA A 194 0.55 18.77 -10.14
N ALA A 195 -0.41 18.63 -11.05
CA ALA A 195 -1.82 18.91 -10.76
C ALA A 195 -2.43 17.93 -9.73
N GLY A 196 -2.06 16.66 -9.75
CA GLY A 196 -2.47 15.70 -8.72
C GLY A 196 -1.85 16.02 -7.36
N ILE A 197 -0.60 16.47 -7.36
CA ILE A 197 0.06 16.95 -6.13
C ILE A 197 -0.61 18.23 -5.60
N GLU A 198 -0.99 19.16 -6.47
CA GLU A 198 -1.73 20.38 -6.09
C GLU A 198 -3.04 20.02 -5.38
N ALA A 199 -3.76 19.01 -5.88
CA ALA A 199 -4.96 18.52 -5.24
C ALA A 199 -4.69 18.02 -3.81
N MET A 200 -3.70 17.14 -3.65
CA MET A 200 -3.32 16.60 -2.34
C MET A 200 -2.83 17.70 -1.38
N ALA A 201 -2.03 18.64 -1.89
CA ALA A 201 -1.50 19.79 -1.17
C ALA A 201 -2.61 20.73 -0.64
N ASN A 202 -3.78 20.73 -1.28
CA ASN A 202 -4.95 21.52 -0.90
C ASN A 202 -6.10 20.70 -0.29
N SER A 203 -5.87 19.40 -0.03
CA SER A 203 -6.87 18.51 0.54
C SER A 203 -7.36 19.00 1.91
N LYS A 204 -8.66 18.84 2.17
CA LYS A 204 -9.24 19.10 3.50
C LYS A 204 -9.15 17.90 4.44
N THR A 205 -8.81 16.72 3.93
CA THR A 205 -8.83 15.47 4.68
C THR A 205 -7.45 14.86 4.85
N LEU A 206 -6.56 14.95 3.86
CA LEU A 206 -5.17 14.45 3.91
C LEU A 206 -4.24 15.40 4.69
N THR A 207 -4.59 15.72 5.93
CA THR A 207 -3.87 16.69 6.77
C THR A 207 -2.93 16.04 7.79
N GLN A 208 -2.96 14.71 7.90
CA GLN A 208 -2.22 13.92 8.90
C GLN A 208 -1.12 13.05 8.28
N LEU A 209 -0.79 13.25 7.00
CA LEU A 209 0.22 12.43 6.33
C LEU A 209 1.58 12.58 7.01
N GLU A 210 2.14 11.44 7.40
CA GLU A 210 3.49 11.27 7.91
C GLU A 210 4.41 10.62 6.86
N GLN A 211 3.85 9.79 5.97
CA GLN A 211 4.60 9.16 4.89
C GLN A 211 3.88 9.34 3.55
N LEU A 212 4.62 9.87 2.57
CA LEU A 212 4.16 9.99 1.20
C LEU A 212 5.23 9.46 0.25
N THR A 213 4.91 8.43 -0.52
CA THR A 213 5.80 7.89 -1.53
C THR A 213 5.21 8.08 -2.92
N LEU A 214 5.99 8.68 -3.81
CA LEU A 214 5.63 9.06 -5.17
C LEU A 214 6.66 8.57 -6.19
N THR A 215 7.47 7.58 -5.84
CA THR A 215 8.50 7.00 -6.72
C THR A 215 7.94 6.75 -8.11
N TYR A 216 8.64 7.14 -9.18
CA TYR A 216 8.16 7.00 -10.57
C TYR A 216 6.79 7.66 -10.79
N ASN A 217 6.65 8.93 -10.42
CA ASN A 217 5.56 9.81 -10.83
C ASN A 217 6.15 11.12 -11.38
N PRO A 218 5.78 11.57 -12.59
CA PRO A 218 6.37 12.75 -13.21
C PRO A 218 5.81 14.07 -12.62
N ILE A 219 6.01 14.29 -11.32
CA ILE A 219 5.49 15.49 -10.63
C ILE A 219 6.24 16.77 -11.03
N GLY A 220 7.49 16.62 -11.46
CA GLY A 220 8.34 17.70 -11.94
C GLY A 220 8.73 18.73 -10.87
N THR A 221 9.44 19.77 -11.30
CA THR A 221 9.77 20.95 -10.48
C THR A 221 8.55 21.53 -9.78
N GLU A 222 7.42 21.63 -10.47
CA GLU A 222 6.21 22.25 -9.92
C GLU A 222 5.59 21.40 -8.79
N GLY A 223 5.56 20.07 -8.94
CA GLY A 223 5.15 19.17 -7.87
C GLY A 223 6.01 19.33 -6.61
N ALA A 224 7.34 19.47 -6.76
CA ALA A 224 8.21 19.76 -5.62
C ALA A 224 7.91 21.12 -4.96
N ARG A 225 7.61 22.17 -5.75
CA ARG A 225 7.22 23.49 -5.20
C ARG A 225 5.90 23.40 -4.41
N LEU A 226 4.93 22.67 -4.93
CA LEU A 226 3.64 22.44 -4.26
C LEU A 226 3.81 21.66 -2.96
N ILE A 227 4.64 20.61 -2.95
CA ILE A 227 4.95 19.85 -1.72
C ILE A 227 5.64 20.77 -0.70
N ALA A 228 6.67 21.50 -1.13
CA ALA A 228 7.43 22.40 -0.27
C ALA A 228 6.58 23.56 0.30
N GLY A 229 5.53 23.97 -0.42
CA GLY A 229 4.66 25.09 -0.10
C GLY A 229 3.39 24.76 0.66
N SER A 230 3.11 23.48 0.98
CA SER A 230 1.85 23.07 1.60
C SER A 230 1.95 22.80 3.10
N GLU A 231 1.04 23.39 3.87
CA GLU A 231 0.84 23.09 5.29
C GLU A 231 0.33 21.67 5.55
N ASN A 232 -0.33 21.04 4.57
CA ASN A 232 -0.85 19.67 4.73
C ASN A 232 0.26 18.63 4.88
N PHE A 233 1.45 18.93 4.33
CA PHE A 233 2.61 18.06 4.41
C PHE A 233 3.54 18.37 5.58
N LYS A 234 3.13 19.25 6.51
CA LYS A 234 3.95 19.62 7.67
C LYS A 234 4.29 18.47 8.61
N ASN A 235 3.49 17.41 8.58
CA ASN A 235 3.66 16.22 9.41
C ASN A 235 4.51 15.13 8.73
N LEU A 236 4.92 15.31 7.46
CA LEU A 236 5.72 14.33 6.75
C LEU A 236 7.04 14.10 7.49
N LYS A 237 7.30 12.82 7.80
CA LYS A 237 8.55 12.26 8.28
C LYS A 237 9.30 11.53 7.16
N LEU A 238 8.57 10.92 6.23
CA LEU A 238 9.14 10.26 5.06
C LEU A 238 8.52 10.83 3.78
N LEU A 239 9.40 11.25 2.86
CA LEU A 239 9.03 11.66 1.52
C LEU A 239 9.93 10.94 0.51
N ASP A 240 9.32 10.08 -0.30
CA ASP A 240 10.02 9.38 -1.39
C ASP A 240 9.65 9.98 -2.73
N LEU A 241 10.63 10.62 -3.37
CA LEU A 241 10.53 11.25 -4.69
C LEU A 241 11.52 10.63 -5.68
N TYR A 242 11.87 9.35 -5.52
CA TYR A 242 12.70 8.63 -6.48
C TYR A 242 12.14 8.80 -7.91
N GLU A 243 12.96 9.29 -8.84
CA GLU A 243 12.61 9.45 -10.26
C GLU A 243 11.27 10.17 -10.49
N THR A 244 11.25 11.45 -10.12
CA THR A 244 10.07 12.31 -10.21
C THR A 244 10.30 13.62 -10.99
N GLU A 245 11.41 13.70 -11.72
CA GLU A 245 11.75 14.80 -12.65
C GLU A 245 11.91 16.20 -11.99
N LEU A 246 12.42 16.25 -10.75
CA LEU A 246 12.44 17.50 -9.97
C LEU A 246 13.42 18.57 -10.47
N GLY A 247 14.60 18.16 -10.94
CA GLY A 247 15.72 19.04 -11.23
C GLY A 247 16.22 19.87 -10.03
N ASP A 248 17.22 20.70 -10.31
CA ASP A 248 17.82 21.63 -9.35
C ASP A 248 16.81 22.58 -8.67
N GLU A 249 15.81 23.04 -9.43
CA GLU A 249 14.80 23.96 -8.90
C GLU A 249 13.84 23.29 -7.92
N GLY A 250 13.41 22.05 -8.21
CA GLY A 250 12.60 21.27 -7.28
C GLY A 250 13.39 20.94 -6.01
N GLY A 251 14.66 20.56 -6.16
CA GLY A 251 15.57 20.33 -5.03
C GLY A 251 15.73 21.57 -4.13
N ARG A 252 15.89 22.77 -4.72
CA ARG A 252 15.93 24.04 -3.97
C ARG A 252 14.62 24.33 -3.26
N ALA A 253 13.48 24.12 -3.92
CA ALA A 253 12.18 24.33 -3.31
C ALA A 253 11.99 23.48 -2.05
N LEU A 254 12.36 22.19 -2.12
CA LEU A 254 12.33 21.29 -0.96
C LEU A 254 13.27 21.76 0.16
N ALA A 255 14.50 22.16 -0.17
CA ALA A 255 15.44 22.71 0.82
C ALA A 255 14.92 23.98 1.50
N GLU A 256 14.17 24.82 0.79
CA GLU A 256 13.66 26.09 1.30
C GLU A 256 12.25 26.00 1.90
N SER A 257 11.67 24.80 1.96
CA SER A 257 10.32 24.58 2.50
C SER A 257 10.20 25.05 3.95
N LYS A 258 9.15 25.82 4.25
CA LYS A 258 8.82 26.22 5.62
C LYS A 258 7.95 25.21 6.37
N TYR A 259 7.46 24.19 5.68
CA TYR A 259 6.48 23.25 6.21
C TYR A 259 7.08 21.87 6.51
N LEU A 260 8.08 21.44 5.75
CA LEU A 260 8.73 20.12 5.90
C LEU A 260 9.71 20.02 7.11
N SER A 261 9.45 20.78 8.17
CA SER A 261 10.33 20.81 9.36
C SER A 261 10.40 19.48 10.12
N ASN A 262 9.40 18.62 9.98
CA ASN A 262 9.35 17.28 10.58
C ASN A 262 9.94 16.18 9.69
N LEU A 263 10.45 16.51 8.50
CA LEU A 263 10.94 15.50 7.57
C LEU A 263 12.23 14.87 8.10
N GLU A 264 12.23 13.54 8.22
CA GLU A 264 13.34 12.75 8.75
C GLU A 264 14.08 12.01 7.62
N THR A 265 13.33 11.52 6.63
CA THR A 265 13.85 10.78 5.47
C THR A 265 13.37 11.39 4.16
N LEU A 266 14.30 11.71 3.27
CA LEU A 266 14.06 12.25 1.94
C LEU A 266 14.79 11.44 0.86
N ILE A 267 14.05 10.80 -0.04
CA ILE A 267 14.61 10.04 -1.16
C ILE A 267 14.50 10.87 -2.44
N LEU A 268 15.63 11.13 -3.09
CA LEU A 268 15.74 12.01 -4.27
C LEU A 268 16.59 11.38 -5.38
N ILE A 269 16.70 10.06 -5.39
CA ILE A 269 17.46 9.32 -6.40
C ILE A 269 16.86 9.60 -7.79
N HIS A 270 17.72 9.77 -8.80
CA HIS A 270 17.33 9.99 -10.21
C HIS A 270 16.42 11.22 -10.43
N ASN A 271 16.84 12.40 -9.95
CA ASN A 271 16.09 13.66 -10.12
C ASN A 271 16.90 14.83 -10.72
N ASP A 272 18.06 14.56 -11.34
CA ASP A 272 18.91 15.60 -11.96
C ASP A 272 19.25 16.77 -11.01
N ILE A 273 19.49 16.46 -9.73
CA ILE A 273 19.88 17.43 -8.70
C ILE A 273 21.41 17.51 -8.66
N SER A 274 21.97 18.69 -8.94
CA SER A 274 23.41 18.96 -8.90
C SER A 274 23.98 18.87 -7.48
N GLU A 275 25.28 18.58 -7.37
CA GLU A 275 25.97 18.48 -6.06
C GLU A 275 25.78 19.73 -5.20
N LYS A 276 25.72 20.93 -5.81
CA LYS A 276 25.46 22.19 -5.11
C LYS A 276 24.09 22.21 -4.43
N VAL A 277 23.05 21.68 -5.08
CA VAL A 277 21.71 21.61 -4.50
C VAL A 277 21.60 20.45 -3.51
N GLN A 278 22.31 19.34 -3.74
CA GLN A 278 22.41 18.27 -2.75
C GLN A 278 23.01 18.78 -1.43
N GLU A 279 24.09 19.56 -1.49
CA GLU A 279 24.71 20.21 -0.32
C GLU A 279 23.75 21.21 0.35
N LEU A 280 22.96 21.95 -0.44
CA LEU A 280 21.94 22.86 0.10
C LEU A 280 20.87 22.12 0.90
N ILE A 281 20.38 20.98 0.39
CA ILE A 281 19.37 20.15 1.07
C ILE A 281 19.96 19.58 2.37
N GLN A 282 21.16 19.00 2.30
CA GLN A 282 21.85 18.40 3.46
C GLN A 282 22.10 19.40 4.59
N ASN A 283 22.34 20.67 4.26
CA ASN A 283 22.63 21.73 5.22
C ASN A 283 21.45 22.68 5.46
N SER A 284 20.24 22.32 5.00
CA SER A 284 19.09 23.21 5.11
C SER A 284 18.69 23.42 6.57
N LYS A 285 18.63 24.69 6.99
CA LYS A 285 18.10 25.08 8.30
C LYS A 285 16.58 24.92 8.41
N ASN A 286 15.88 24.77 7.28
CA ASN A 286 14.43 24.59 7.28
C ASN A 286 14.02 23.12 7.40
N LEU A 287 14.97 22.19 7.29
CA LEU A 287 14.79 20.75 7.46
C LEU A 287 15.55 20.25 8.71
N PRO A 288 15.28 20.79 9.91
CA PRO A 288 16.11 20.55 11.10
C PRO A 288 16.08 19.09 11.59
N ASN A 289 15.04 18.33 11.25
CA ASN A 289 14.89 16.93 11.65
C ASN A 289 15.38 15.93 10.57
N LEU A 290 15.90 16.41 9.44
CA LEU A 290 16.31 15.56 8.34
C LEU A 290 17.58 14.79 8.74
N THR A 291 17.45 13.48 8.91
CA THR A 291 18.54 12.59 9.32
C THR A 291 19.03 11.70 8.18
N LYS A 292 18.18 11.44 7.17
CA LYS A 292 18.50 10.63 6.01
C LYS A 292 18.08 11.32 4.72
N VAL A 293 19.05 11.59 3.86
CA VAL A 293 18.79 12.04 2.47
C VAL A 293 19.55 11.15 1.51
N VAL A 294 18.87 10.67 0.46
CA VAL A 294 19.43 9.69 -0.48
C VAL A 294 19.36 10.23 -1.90
N PHE A 295 20.52 10.48 -2.51
CA PHE A 295 20.64 11.00 -3.89
C PHE A 295 21.10 9.94 -4.90
N ARG A 296 21.57 8.79 -4.43
CA ARG A 296 22.09 7.69 -5.25
C ARG A 296 21.59 6.36 -4.67
N PRO A 297 21.34 5.34 -5.51
CA PRO A 297 20.95 4.04 -5.00
C PRO A 297 22.10 3.45 -4.16
N ALA A 298 21.75 2.68 -3.12
CA ALA A 298 22.74 1.86 -2.44
C ALA A 298 23.35 0.92 -3.49
N MET A 299 24.68 0.84 -3.57
CA MET A 299 25.33 -0.11 -4.46
C MET A 299 24.86 -1.52 -4.05
N ALA A 300 24.24 -2.26 -4.96
CA ALA A 300 23.96 -3.66 -4.73
C ALA A 300 25.29 -4.37 -4.52
N GLU A 301 25.51 -4.92 -3.32
CA GLU A 301 26.55 -5.93 -3.15
C GLU A 301 26.12 -7.13 -4.01
N HIS A 302 26.92 -7.40 -5.04
CA HIS A 302 26.69 -8.48 -6.03
C HIS A 302 26.82 -9.86 -5.41
#